data_AF-A0A4P7F839-F1
#
_entry.id   AF-A0A4P7F839-F1
#
_cell.length_a   1.000
_cell.length_b   1.000
_cell.length_c   1.000
_cell.angle_alpha   90.00
_cell.angle_beta   90.00
_cell.angle_gamma   90.00
#
_symmetry.space_group_name_H-M   'P 1'
#
loop_
_entity.id
_entity.type
_entity.pdbx_description
1 polymer ?
#
loop_
_entity_poly.entity_id
_entity_poly.type
_entity_poly.pdbx_seq_one_letter_code
_entity_poly.pdbx_strand_id
1 'polypeptide(L)'
;MDTFTMNAWYFAAIFFTAIAAFCTYYGSVAEGRRSADEQTTHIESKLQVLGTQIQELRLGSGSPAQSAKIEEVDEKYRELAEEFFHSIPLRTAQEEARTAKQQVEEVQKAQELEAHFRAVKREAEKLAAAYNRSGGQVVLELQSDGLPENLFRTPQNHPAYVLLKFPGSKYWGIRIVSYPDRTLALQFVRLLSPDGSSNYQAMQLTNDSVNLFLLKDQFGLSLNQSISDPVRANVTDGLLTTPQPLDQFEATATELTRRIIEYELLSLKAPK
;
A
#
# COMPACT_ATOMS: atom_id res chain seq x y z
N MET A 1 -51.12 23.44 -25.72
CA MET A 1 -49.74 23.37 -25.22
C MET A 1 -48.86 23.27 -26.43
N ASP A 2 -48.20 24.38 -26.78
CA ASP A 2 -47.44 24.47 -28.02
C ASP A 2 -46.18 23.60 -27.95
N THR A 3 -45.96 22.82 -29.01
CA THR A 3 -44.79 21.97 -29.26
C THR A 3 -43.45 22.69 -29.04
N PHE A 4 -43.44 24.01 -29.13
CA PHE A 4 -42.28 24.86 -28.84
C PHE A 4 -41.85 24.85 -27.36
N THR A 5 -42.81 24.84 -26.43
CA THR A 5 -42.52 24.82 -24.98
C THR A 5 -42.08 23.44 -24.51
N MET A 6 -42.57 22.37 -25.12
CA MET A 6 -42.21 21.00 -24.77
C MET A 6 -40.78 20.64 -25.19
N ASN A 7 -40.30 21.20 -26.31
CA ASN A 7 -38.91 21.05 -26.75
C ASN A 7 -37.92 21.81 -25.84
N ALA A 8 -38.23 23.04 -25.42
CA ALA A 8 -37.33 23.84 -24.58
C ALA A 8 -37.01 23.17 -23.23
N TRP A 9 -37.99 22.50 -22.60
CA TRP A 9 -37.79 21.77 -21.34
C TRP A 9 -37.01 20.47 -21.51
N TYR A 10 -37.19 19.75 -22.62
CA TYR A 10 -36.44 18.55 -22.93
C TYR A 10 -34.94 18.88 -23.15
N PHE A 11 -34.65 20.00 -23.81
CA PHE A 11 -33.28 20.47 -24.03
C PHE A 11 -32.63 21.06 -22.78
N ALA A 12 -33.40 21.72 -21.89
CA ALA A 12 -32.88 22.14 -20.59
C ALA A 12 -32.50 20.94 -19.70
N ALA A 13 -33.29 19.86 -19.72
CA ALA A 13 -32.99 18.64 -18.96
C ALA A 13 -31.68 17.99 -19.41
N ILE A 14 -31.44 17.87 -20.73
CA ILE A 14 -30.17 17.35 -21.28
C ILE A 14 -28.98 18.22 -20.83
N PHE A 15 -29.16 19.53 -20.81
CA PHE A 15 -28.13 20.50 -20.40
C PHE A 15 -27.78 20.41 -18.90
N PHE A 16 -28.77 20.32 -18.02
CA PHE A 16 -28.52 20.17 -16.58
C PHE A 16 -27.93 18.81 -16.20
N THR A 17 -28.26 17.75 -16.95
CA THR A 17 -27.69 16.41 -16.75
C THR A 17 -26.20 16.38 -17.13
N ALA A 18 -25.80 17.13 -18.17
CA ALA A 18 -24.41 17.28 -18.58
C ALA A 18 -23.58 18.08 -17.57
N ILE A 19 -24.13 19.15 -16.99
CA ILE A 19 -23.46 19.94 -15.94
C ILE A 19 -23.32 19.13 -14.64
N ALA A 20 -24.33 18.34 -14.27
CA ALA A 20 -24.24 17.46 -13.11
C ALA A 20 -23.11 16.43 -13.29
N ALA A 21 -23.02 15.79 -14.46
CA ALA A 21 -21.93 14.86 -14.79
C ALA A 21 -20.55 15.52 -14.75
N PHE A 22 -20.45 16.79 -15.18
CA PHE A 22 -19.23 17.59 -15.11
C PHE A 22 -18.76 17.85 -13.67
N CYS A 23 -19.69 18.16 -12.76
CA CYS A 23 -19.39 18.38 -11.35
C CYS A 23 -19.01 17.08 -10.61
N THR A 24 -19.63 15.94 -10.94
CA THR A 24 -19.29 14.64 -10.33
C THR A 24 -17.89 14.17 -10.76
N TYR A 25 -17.47 14.52 -11.97
CA TYR A 25 -16.15 14.16 -12.53
C TYR A 25 -14.99 15.00 -11.95
N TYR A 26 -15.19 16.30 -11.73
CA TYR A 26 -14.18 17.12 -11.03
C TYR A 26 -13.90 16.64 -9.60
N GLY A 27 -14.86 15.94 -8.98
CA GLY A 27 -14.67 15.30 -7.68
C GLY A 27 -13.84 14.01 -7.70
N SER A 28 -13.61 13.40 -8.88
CA SER A 28 -12.98 12.07 -9.00
C SER A 28 -11.61 12.04 -9.67
N VAL A 29 -11.15 13.13 -10.29
CA VAL A 29 -9.86 13.17 -10.99
C VAL A 29 -8.77 13.79 -10.10
N ALA A 30 -8.24 12.99 -9.19
CA ALA A 30 -6.91 13.17 -8.63
C ALA A 30 -6.03 11.99 -9.10
N GLU A 31 -5.10 12.30 -10.01
CA GLU A 31 -3.88 11.54 -10.38
C GLU A 31 -3.97 10.30 -11.31
N GLY A 32 -3.71 10.50 -12.62
CA GLY A 32 -2.47 9.97 -13.24
C GLY A 32 -2.48 8.99 -14.44
N ARG A 33 -2.19 9.54 -15.65
CA ARG A 33 -1.34 9.08 -16.79
C ARG A 33 -1.97 8.16 -17.88
N ARG A 34 -1.59 8.24 -19.18
CA ARG A 34 -1.09 9.32 -20.08
C ARG A 34 -1.22 8.93 -21.59
N SER A 35 -1.90 7.83 -21.97
CA SER A 35 -2.10 7.47 -23.39
C SER A 35 -3.58 7.34 -23.78
N ALA A 36 -4.41 6.76 -22.91
CA ALA A 36 -5.86 6.91 -22.99
C ALA A 36 -6.29 8.35 -22.63
N ASP A 37 -5.58 9.00 -21.69
CA ASP A 37 -5.76 10.42 -21.34
C ASP A 37 -5.61 11.32 -22.57
N GLU A 38 -4.64 11.10 -23.45
CA GLU A 38 -4.42 12.00 -24.59
C GLU A 38 -5.60 11.96 -25.58
N GLN A 39 -6.19 10.78 -25.82
CA GLN A 39 -7.40 10.69 -26.66
C GLN A 39 -8.62 11.26 -25.96
N THR A 40 -8.82 10.95 -24.67
CA THR A 40 -10.01 11.38 -23.93
C THR A 40 -9.99 12.88 -23.63
N THR A 41 -8.85 13.44 -23.20
CA THR A 41 -8.63 14.89 -23.02
C THR A 41 -8.71 15.64 -24.35
N HIS A 42 -8.29 15.03 -25.45
CA HIS A 42 -8.45 15.62 -26.78
C HIS A 42 -9.93 15.61 -27.21
N ILE A 43 -10.68 14.54 -26.94
CA ILE A 43 -12.15 14.48 -27.14
C ILE A 43 -12.86 15.51 -26.25
N GLU A 44 -12.49 15.63 -24.97
CA GLU A 44 -12.99 16.64 -24.02
C GLU A 44 -12.73 18.06 -24.51
N SER A 45 -11.51 18.36 -24.97
CA SER A 45 -11.15 19.69 -25.49
C SER A 45 -11.97 20.04 -26.73
N LYS A 46 -12.24 19.06 -27.60
CA LYS A 46 -13.06 19.24 -28.81
C LYS A 46 -14.53 19.42 -28.48
N LEU A 47 -15.08 18.68 -27.51
CA LEU A 47 -16.43 18.88 -27.00
C LEU A 47 -16.60 20.29 -26.42
N GLN A 48 -15.61 20.77 -25.67
CA GLN A 48 -15.63 22.13 -25.11
C GLN A 48 -15.60 23.22 -26.19
N VAL A 49 -14.78 23.05 -27.23
CA VAL A 49 -14.70 23.96 -28.38
C VAL A 49 -16.00 23.95 -29.20
N LEU A 50 -16.57 22.78 -29.47
CA LEU A 50 -17.83 22.65 -30.19
C LEU A 50 -18.99 23.28 -29.39
N GLY A 51 -19.01 23.08 -28.06
CA GLY A 51 -19.99 23.69 -27.17
C GLY A 51 -19.92 25.23 -27.17
N THR A 52 -18.72 25.81 -27.21
CA THR A 52 -18.55 27.27 -27.33
C THR A 52 -18.96 27.79 -28.71
N GLN A 53 -18.65 27.06 -29.78
CA GLN A 53 -19.08 27.40 -31.14
C GLN A 53 -20.61 27.39 -31.29
N ILE A 54 -21.31 26.42 -30.69
CA ILE A 54 -22.79 26.38 -30.67
C ILE A 54 -23.33 27.62 -29.94
N GLN A 55 -22.71 28.02 -28.84
CA GLN A 55 -23.13 29.17 -28.06
C GLN A 55 -22.94 30.49 -28.82
N GLU A 56 -21.80 30.66 -29.49
CA GLU A 56 -21.50 31.83 -30.33
C GLU A 56 -22.41 31.90 -31.57
N LEU A 57 -22.63 30.76 -32.24
CA LEU A 57 -23.52 30.67 -33.40
C LEU A 57 -24.98 30.93 -33.04
N ARG A 58 -25.40 30.74 -31.78
CA ARG A 58 -26.76 31.07 -31.31
C ARG A 58 -26.94 32.53 -30.90
N LEU A 59 -25.85 33.28 -30.70
CA LEU A 59 -25.87 34.71 -30.34
C LEU A 59 -25.92 35.65 -31.57
N GLY A 60 -25.60 35.16 -32.77
CA GLY A 60 -25.70 35.94 -34.02
C GLY A 60 -27.11 35.94 -34.62
N SER A 61 -27.46 36.98 -35.38
CA SER A 61 -28.79 37.21 -35.97
C SER A 61 -29.27 36.06 -36.86
N GLY A 62 -30.36 35.39 -36.43
CA GLY A 62 -30.92 34.16 -37.01
C GLY A 62 -31.18 34.17 -38.51
N SER A 63 -30.15 33.82 -39.28
CA SER A 63 -30.26 33.56 -40.72
C SER A 63 -30.37 32.05 -41.00
N PRO A 64 -31.02 31.64 -42.11
CA PRO A 64 -31.11 30.22 -42.50
C PRO A 64 -29.74 29.54 -42.64
N ALA A 65 -28.72 30.27 -43.11
CA ALA A 65 -27.35 29.79 -43.24
C ALA A 65 -26.66 29.53 -41.88
N GLN A 66 -27.12 30.20 -40.82
CA GLN A 66 -26.63 30.01 -39.46
C GLN A 66 -27.32 28.82 -38.78
N SER A 67 -28.60 28.58 -39.10
CA SER A 67 -29.33 27.38 -38.66
C SER A 67 -28.67 26.10 -39.19
N ALA A 68 -28.29 26.07 -40.47
CA ALA A 68 -27.60 24.92 -41.06
C ALA A 68 -26.22 24.65 -40.43
N LYS A 69 -25.49 25.71 -40.05
CA LYS A 69 -24.21 25.58 -39.33
C LYS A 69 -24.39 25.11 -37.89
N ILE A 70 -25.47 25.52 -37.22
CA ILE A 70 -25.78 25.03 -35.86
C ILE A 70 -26.10 23.54 -35.92
N GLU A 71 -26.89 23.08 -36.89
CA GLU A 71 -27.18 21.65 -37.08
C GLU A 71 -25.93 20.83 -37.37
N GLU A 72 -25.01 21.34 -38.20
CA GLU A 72 -23.74 20.66 -38.50
C GLU A 72 -22.84 20.53 -37.26
N VAL A 73 -22.77 21.55 -36.41
CA VAL A 73 -21.96 21.54 -35.18
C VAL A 73 -22.62 20.70 -34.09
N ASP A 74 -23.95 20.70 -33.99
CA ASP A 74 -24.71 19.83 -33.06
C ASP A 74 -24.51 18.34 -33.41
N GLU A 75 -24.53 17.97 -34.69
CA GLU A 75 -24.32 16.57 -35.10
C GLU A 75 -22.89 16.11 -34.76
N LYS A 76 -21.88 16.96 -35.03
CA LYS A 76 -20.48 16.71 -34.64
C LYS A 76 -20.31 16.60 -33.13
N TYR A 77 -21.04 17.41 -32.37
CA TYR A 77 -21.03 17.33 -30.91
C TYR A 77 -21.66 16.02 -30.42
N ARG A 78 -22.76 15.57 -31.03
CA ARG A 78 -23.45 14.33 -30.68
C ARG A 78 -22.59 13.10 -30.95
N GLU A 79 -22.00 12.99 -32.14
CA GLU A 79 -21.10 11.89 -32.51
C GLU A 79 -19.91 11.80 -31.54
N LEU A 80 -19.31 12.95 -31.22
CA LEU A 80 -18.16 13.02 -30.32
C LEU A 80 -18.55 12.73 -28.86
N ALA A 81 -19.76 13.09 -28.44
CA ALA A 81 -20.28 12.75 -27.12
C ALA A 81 -20.57 11.25 -27.01
N GLU A 82 -21.14 10.62 -28.05
CA GLU A 82 -21.34 9.16 -28.09
C GLU A 82 -20.02 8.40 -27.99
N GLU A 83 -18.99 8.84 -28.72
CA GLU A 83 -17.63 8.29 -28.64
C GLU A 83 -17.04 8.45 -27.22
N PHE A 84 -17.19 9.63 -26.62
CA PHE A 84 -16.79 9.89 -25.23
C PHE A 84 -17.51 8.96 -24.25
N PHE A 85 -18.84 8.83 -24.33
CA PHE A 85 -19.63 7.97 -23.45
C PHE A 85 -19.36 6.48 -23.64
N HIS A 86 -18.94 6.04 -24.83
CA HIS A 86 -18.47 4.66 -25.05
C HIS A 86 -17.07 4.41 -24.48
N SER A 87 -16.22 5.46 -24.43
CA SER A 87 -14.87 5.36 -23.86
C SER A 87 -14.84 5.35 -22.32
N ILE A 88 -15.82 5.97 -21.65
CA ILE A 88 -15.90 6.03 -20.17
C ILE A 88 -16.02 4.63 -19.53
N PRO A 89 -16.96 3.75 -19.91
CA PRO A 89 -17.09 2.41 -19.32
C PRO A 89 -15.83 1.57 -19.42
N LEU A 90 -15.08 1.72 -20.53
CA LEU A 90 -13.78 1.07 -20.72
C LEU A 90 -12.73 1.61 -19.76
N ARG A 91 -12.73 2.92 -19.47
CA ARG A 91 -11.82 3.54 -18.50
C ARG A 91 -12.12 3.11 -17.06
N THR A 92 -13.37 3.20 -16.62
CA THR A 92 -13.76 2.76 -15.26
C THR A 92 -13.49 1.27 -15.09
N ALA A 93 -13.80 0.44 -16.08
CA ALA A 93 -13.49 -0.99 -16.02
C ALA A 93 -11.98 -1.27 -16.00
N GLN A 94 -11.16 -0.48 -16.71
CA GLN A 94 -9.69 -0.61 -16.65
C GLN A 94 -9.12 -0.14 -15.31
N GLU A 95 -9.64 0.94 -14.73
CA GLU A 95 -9.27 1.43 -13.40
C GLU A 95 -9.68 0.44 -12.29
N GLU A 96 -10.90 -0.09 -12.36
CA GLU A 96 -11.39 -1.14 -11.46
C GLU A 96 -10.55 -2.42 -11.62
N ALA A 97 -10.25 -2.86 -12.84
CA ALA A 97 -9.40 -4.02 -13.08
C ALA A 97 -7.95 -3.81 -12.59
N ARG A 98 -7.40 -2.60 -12.75
CA ARG A 98 -6.07 -2.24 -12.24
C ARG A 98 -6.05 -2.22 -10.71
N THR A 99 -7.07 -1.64 -10.09
CA THR A 99 -7.23 -1.59 -8.64
C THR A 99 -7.42 -2.99 -8.06
N ALA A 100 -8.27 -3.82 -8.68
CA ALA A 100 -8.48 -5.21 -8.30
C ALA A 100 -7.19 -6.03 -8.46
N LYS A 101 -6.44 -5.84 -9.55
CA LYS A 101 -5.14 -6.50 -9.74
C LYS A 101 -4.14 -6.11 -8.65
N GLN A 102 -4.04 -4.82 -8.33
CA GLN A 102 -3.19 -4.35 -7.24
C GLN A 102 -3.61 -4.93 -5.89
N GLN A 103 -4.90 -4.99 -5.60
CA GLN A 103 -5.42 -5.61 -4.37
C GLN A 103 -5.10 -7.11 -4.30
N VAL A 104 -5.20 -7.84 -5.42
CA VAL A 104 -4.84 -9.26 -5.48
C VAL A 104 -3.33 -9.46 -5.23
N GLU A 105 -2.49 -8.65 -5.85
CA GLU A 105 -1.03 -8.68 -5.62
C GLU A 105 -0.66 -8.36 -4.17
N GLU A 106 -1.34 -7.39 -3.55
CA GLU A 106 -1.18 -7.06 -2.13
C GLU A 106 -1.60 -8.21 -1.22
N VAL A 107 -2.77 -8.82 -1.48
CA VAL A 107 -3.25 -9.98 -0.70
C VAL A 107 -2.29 -11.16 -0.80
N GLN A 108 -1.76 -11.45 -2.00
CA GLN A 108 -0.78 -12.52 -2.19
C GLN A 108 0.51 -12.26 -1.39
N LYS A 109 1.05 -11.05 -1.47
CA LYS A 109 2.25 -10.65 -0.69
C LYS A 109 2.00 -10.70 0.82
N ALA A 110 0.81 -10.31 1.27
CA ALA A 110 0.42 -10.41 2.67
C ALA A 110 0.39 -11.87 3.15
N GLN A 111 -0.18 -12.78 2.36
CA GLN A 111 -0.25 -14.21 2.67
C GLN A 111 1.14 -14.86 2.72
N GLU A 112 2.03 -14.50 1.79
CA GLU A 112 3.41 -15.00 1.74
C GLU A 112 4.20 -14.56 2.98
N LEU A 113 4.13 -13.27 3.35
CA LEU A 113 4.78 -12.78 4.57
C LEU A 113 4.16 -13.36 5.84
N GLU A 114 2.86 -13.61 5.85
CA GLU A 114 2.19 -14.32 6.94
C GLU A 114 2.77 -15.74 7.13
N ALA A 115 2.99 -16.48 6.05
CA ALA A 115 3.60 -17.80 6.12
C ALA A 115 5.00 -17.73 6.74
N HIS A 116 5.82 -16.77 6.29
CA HIS A 116 7.14 -16.53 6.84
C HIS A 116 7.11 -16.10 8.32
N PHE A 117 6.19 -15.21 8.70
CA PHE A 117 6.00 -14.79 10.09
C PHE A 117 5.63 -15.97 11.00
N ARG A 118 4.70 -16.84 10.55
CA ARG A 118 4.31 -18.06 11.28
C ARG A 118 5.47 -19.04 11.41
N ALA A 119 6.31 -19.18 10.38
CA ALA A 119 7.51 -20.01 10.43
C ALA A 119 8.51 -19.49 11.46
N VAL A 120 8.82 -18.19 11.43
CA VAL A 120 9.72 -17.54 12.39
C VAL A 120 9.19 -17.65 13.82
N LYS A 121 7.89 -17.45 14.04
CA LYS A 121 7.26 -17.66 15.35
C LYS A 121 7.50 -19.08 15.86
N ARG A 122 7.24 -20.09 15.02
CA ARG A 122 7.43 -21.50 15.39
C ARG A 122 8.89 -21.81 15.75
N GLU A 123 9.84 -21.25 15.01
CA GLU A 123 11.27 -21.43 15.31
C GLU A 123 11.69 -20.69 16.58
N ALA A 124 11.16 -19.48 16.82
CA ALA A 124 11.38 -18.75 18.07
C ALA A 124 10.84 -19.53 19.29
N GLU A 125 9.67 -20.16 19.17
CA GLU A 125 9.09 -21.03 20.21
C GLU A 125 9.98 -22.25 20.49
N LYS A 126 10.49 -22.91 19.44
CA LYS A 126 11.43 -24.05 19.56
C LYS A 126 12.73 -23.63 20.25
N LEU A 127 13.30 -22.50 19.84
CA LEU A 127 14.53 -21.96 20.44
C LEU A 127 14.30 -21.62 21.91
N ALA A 128 13.21 -20.92 22.25
CA ALA A 128 12.86 -20.60 23.63
C ALA A 128 12.72 -21.85 24.50
N ALA A 129 12.02 -22.88 24.00
CA ALA A 129 11.90 -24.16 24.69
C ALA A 129 13.26 -24.87 24.87
N ALA A 130 14.17 -24.79 23.89
CA ALA A 130 15.51 -25.35 24.00
C ALA A 130 16.36 -24.62 25.06
N TYR A 131 16.38 -23.29 25.03
CA TYR A 131 17.11 -22.48 26.02
C TYR A 131 16.58 -22.64 27.44
N ASN A 132 15.26 -22.64 27.63
CA ASN A 132 14.64 -22.84 28.95
C ASN A 132 14.94 -24.24 29.51
N ARG A 133 14.92 -25.29 28.66
CA ARG A 133 15.30 -26.65 29.08
C ARG A 133 16.78 -26.72 29.46
N SER A 134 17.67 -26.10 28.66
CA SER A 134 19.10 -26.10 28.94
C SER A 134 19.47 -25.30 30.19
N GLY A 135 18.76 -24.21 30.47
CA GLY A 135 18.99 -23.37 31.64
C GLY A 135 18.38 -23.91 32.94
N GLY A 136 17.51 -24.92 32.87
CA GLY A 136 16.78 -25.47 34.03
C GLY A 136 15.78 -24.49 34.66
N GLN A 137 15.56 -23.34 34.04
CA GLN A 137 14.66 -22.27 34.47
C GLN A 137 14.16 -21.48 33.25
N VAL A 138 13.10 -20.68 33.43
CA VAL A 138 12.58 -19.82 32.36
C VAL A 138 13.51 -18.61 32.19
N VAL A 139 14.30 -18.61 31.11
CA VAL A 139 15.22 -17.53 30.72
C VAL A 139 14.73 -16.76 29.50
N LEU A 140 13.76 -17.30 28.76
CA LEU A 140 13.15 -16.66 27.61
C LEU A 140 11.64 -16.94 27.61
N GLU A 141 10.85 -15.88 27.75
CA GLU A 141 9.40 -15.90 27.58
C GLU A 141 9.04 -15.39 26.18
N LEU A 142 8.03 -15.99 25.56
CA LEU A 142 7.54 -15.58 24.25
C LEU A 142 6.06 -15.21 24.37
N GLN A 143 5.73 -13.97 23.98
CA GLN A 143 4.35 -13.52 23.81
C GLN A 143 4.13 -13.24 22.33
N SER A 144 2.93 -13.48 21.83
CA SER A 144 2.63 -13.19 20.44
C SER A 144 1.15 -12.89 20.27
N ASP A 145 0.83 -12.05 19.30
CA ASP A 145 -0.53 -11.86 18.85
C ASP A 145 -0.66 -12.25 17.36
N GLY A 146 -1.89 -12.59 16.98
CA GLY A 146 -2.22 -13.17 15.69
C GLY A 146 -2.06 -12.19 14.53
N LEU A 147 -1.95 -12.74 13.31
CA LEU A 147 -1.97 -11.94 12.10
C LEU A 147 -3.40 -11.47 11.80
N PRO A 148 -3.61 -10.17 11.52
CA PRO A 148 -4.92 -9.70 11.08
C PRO A 148 -5.21 -10.22 9.67
N GLU A 149 -6.49 -10.37 9.32
CA GLU A 149 -6.92 -10.80 7.98
C GLU A 149 -6.46 -9.88 6.85
N ASN A 150 -6.11 -8.62 7.15
CA ASN A 150 -5.58 -7.67 6.19
C ASN A 150 -4.50 -6.75 6.79
N LEU A 151 -3.25 -6.95 6.35
CA LEU A 151 -2.07 -6.21 6.79
C LEU A 151 -2.02 -4.74 6.30
N PHE A 152 -2.79 -4.39 5.27
CA PHE A 152 -2.78 -3.05 4.64
C PHE A 152 -3.93 -2.15 5.11
N ARG A 153 -4.91 -2.70 5.84
CA ARG A 153 -6.07 -1.95 6.34
C ARG A 153 -5.97 -1.51 7.79
N THR A 154 -4.94 -1.92 8.53
CA THR A 154 -4.83 -1.63 9.96
C THR A 154 -4.16 -0.27 10.18
N PRO A 155 -4.88 0.79 10.62
CA PRO A 155 -4.33 2.13 10.55
C PRO A 155 -3.31 2.43 11.67
N GLN A 156 -3.37 1.77 12.83
CA GLN A 156 -2.66 2.26 14.02
C GLN A 156 -2.18 1.20 15.01
N ASN A 157 -2.63 -0.06 14.93
CA ASN A 157 -2.17 -1.13 15.81
C ASN A 157 -1.56 -2.23 14.95
N HIS A 158 -0.25 -2.48 15.07
CA HIS A 158 0.41 -3.63 14.45
C HIS A 158 0.01 -4.89 15.24
N PRO A 159 -0.95 -5.72 14.76
CA PRO A 159 -1.51 -6.78 15.61
C PRO A 159 -0.57 -7.99 15.65
N ALA A 160 0.12 -8.27 14.54
CA ALA A 160 1.06 -9.37 14.48
C ALA A 160 2.41 -9.01 15.10
N TYR A 161 2.71 -9.61 16.24
CA TYR A 161 4.03 -9.53 16.83
C TYR A 161 4.45 -10.85 17.49
N VAL A 162 5.75 -11.08 17.54
CA VAL A 162 6.39 -12.00 18.47
C VAL A 162 7.28 -11.18 19.38
N LEU A 163 6.98 -11.17 20.67
CA LEU A 163 7.73 -10.51 21.71
C LEU A 163 8.59 -11.55 22.44
N LEU A 164 9.90 -11.40 22.31
CA LEU A 164 10.91 -12.11 23.07
C LEU A 164 11.21 -11.32 24.34
N LYS A 165 10.92 -11.91 25.50
CA LYS A 165 11.18 -11.32 26.81
C LYS A 165 12.30 -12.08 27.51
N PHE A 166 13.36 -11.35 27.85
CA PHE A 166 14.53 -11.86 28.54
C PHE A 166 14.52 -11.43 30.01
N PRO A 167 15.45 -11.93 30.86
CA PRO A 167 15.53 -11.52 32.26
C PRO A 167 15.86 -10.02 32.35
N GLY A 168 15.18 -9.33 33.27
CA GLY A 168 15.25 -7.87 33.40
C GLY A 168 14.43 -7.14 32.35
N SER A 169 14.75 -5.86 32.10
CA SER A 169 14.01 -4.99 31.18
C SER A 169 14.53 -5.09 29.74
N LYS A 170 14.63 -6.31 29.22
CA LYS A 170 15.19 -6.61 27.90
C LYS A 170 14.14 -7.27 27.01
N TYR A 171 13.84 -6.62 25.89
CA TYR A 171 12.75 -7.01 25.01
C TYR A 171 13.15 -6.88 23.54
N TRP A 172 12.72 -7.85 22.73
CA TRP A 172 12.82 -7.80 21.28
C TRP A 172 11.47 -8.13 20.65
N GLY A 173 11.07 -7.34 19.66
CA GLY A 173 9.87 -7.56 18.86
C GLY A 173 10.23 -8.05 17.47
N ILE A 174 9.49 -9.02 16.97
CA ILE A 174 9.45 -9.42 15.56
C ILE A 174 8.07 -9.02 15.05
N ARG A 175 8.02 -8.16 14.03
CA ARG A 175 6.78 -7.56 13.54
C ARG A 175 6.79 -7.38 12.03
N ILE A 176 5.61 -7.29 11.45
CA ILE A 176 5.45 -6.91 10.04
C ILE A 176 5.45 -5.39 9.93
N VAL A 177 6.20 -4.86 8.97
CA VAL A 177 6.20 -3.45 8.60
C VAL A 177 5.99 -3.29 7.10
N SER A 178 5.34 -2.20 6.71
CA SER A 178 5.25 -1.77 5.32
C SER A 178 5.98 -0.44 5.19
N TYR A 179 6.87 -0.35 4.21
CA TYR A 179 7.52 0.89 3.83
C TYR A 179 6.58 1.77 2.98
N PRO A 180 6.90 3.07 2.79
CA PRO A 180 6.08 3.98 1.98
C PRO A 180 5.90 3.53 0.52
N ASP A 181 6.88 2.81 -0.02
CA ASP A 181 6.86 2.20 -1.35
C ASP A 181 6.06 0.89 -1.41
N ARG A 182 5.39 0.52 -0.31
CA ARG A 182 4.65 -0.74 -0.11
C ARG A 182 5.53 -2.00 -0.11
N THR A 183 6.84 -1.84 0.05
CA THR A 183 7.70 -2.98 0.34
C THR A 183 7.38 -3.50 1.74
N LEU A 184 7.08 -4.78 1.85
CA LEU A 184 6.86 -5.41 3.14
C LEU A 184 8.18 -5.93 3.71
N ALA A 185 8.30 -5.90 5.03
CA ALA A 185 9.43 -6.50 5.71
C ALA A 185 9.05 -7.14 7.05
N LEU A 186 9.83 -8.15 7.42
CA LEU A 186 9.88 -8.68 8.77
C LEU A 186 10.95 -7.92 9.56
N GLN A 187 10.51 -7.09 10.50
CA GLN A 187 11.38 -6.28 11.33
C GLN A 187 11.64 -6.98 12.67
N PHE A 188 12.92 -7.12 12.99
CA PHE A 188 13.43 -7.51 14.29
C PHE A 188 13.94 -6.25 14.98
N VAL A 189 13.38 -5.89 16.12
CA VAL A 189 13.65 -4.61 16.77
C VAL A 189 13.74 -4.77 18.27
N ARG A 190 14.76 -4.17 18.87
CA ARG A 190 14.86 -4.07 20.32
C ARG A 190 13.84 -3.05 20.82
N LEU A 191 13.17 -3.39 21.90
CA LEU A 191 12.09 -2.61 22.47
C LEU A 191 12.49 -2.06 23.83
N LEU A 192 12.05 -0.82 24.10
CA LEU A 192 12.13 -0.22 25.42
C LEU A 192 10.75 -0.24 26.05
N SER A 193 10.65 -0.72 27.29
CA SER A 193 9.43 -0.65 28.10
C SER A 193 9.57 0.47 29.14
N PRO A 194 8.94 1.64 28.93
CA PRO A 194 9.08 2.79 29.83
C PRO A 194 8.51 2.54 31.23
N ASP A 195 7.43 1.75 31.31
CA ASP A 195 6.74 1.39 32.55
C ASP A 195 7.22 0.04 33.14
N GLY A 196 8.17 -0.61 32.48
CA GLY A 196 8.69 -1.92 32.85
C GLY A 196 7.74 -3.09 32.55
N SER A 197 6.54 -2.82 32.04
CA SER A 197 5.55 -3.86 31.71
C SER A 197 5.91 -4.58 30.41
N SER A 198 5.42 -5.81 30.24
CA SER A 198 5.56 -6.56 28.99
C SER A 198 4.46 -6.22 27.96
N ASN A 199 3.79 -5.07 28.08
CA ASN A 199 2.76 -4.67 27.14
C ASN A 199 3.38 -4.15 25.84
N TYR A 200 3.42 -4.99 24.80
CA TYR A 200 4.00 -4.65 23.49
C TYR A 200 3.48 -3.33 22.91
N GLN A 201 2.20 -3.01 23.10
CA GLN A 201 1.58 -1.79 22.56
C GLN A 201 2.08 -0.51 23.25
N ALA A 202 2.57 -0.61 24.50
CA ALA A 202 3.14 0.50 25.24
C ALA A 202 4.67 0.61 25.07
N MET A 203 5.31 -0.36 24.40
CA MET A 203 6.75 -0.37 24.19
C MET A 203 7.15 0.59 23.06
N GLN A 204 8.32 1.20 23.23
CA GLN A 204 8.93 2.08 22.25
C GLN A 204 9.92 1.29 21.38
N LEU A 205 9.87 1.53 20.07
CA LEU A 205 10.88 1.04 19.14
C LEU A 205 12.20 1.76 19.39
N THR A 206 13.30 1.03 19.29
CA THR A 206 14.64 1.62 19.32
C THR A 206 15.29 1.60 17.94
N ASN A 207 16.45 2.23 17.81
CA ASN A 207 17.24 2.16 16.58
C ASN A 207 17.90 0.79 16.37
N ASP A 208 17.93 -0.08 17.37
CA ASP A 208 18.45 -1.44 17.25
C ASP A 208 17.44 -2.31 16.48
N SER A 209 17.42 -2.18 15.14
CA SER A 209 16.52 -2.91 14.27
C SER A 209 17.17 -3.41 12.98
N VAL A 210 16.72 -4.59 12.57
CA VAL A 210 17.11 -5.34 11.37
C VAL A 210 15.82 -5.67 10.62
N ASN A 211 15.76 -5.35 9.33
CA ASN A 211 14.59 -5.64 8.50
C ASN A 211 14.96 -6.61 7.39
N LEU A 212 14.22 -7.70 7.29
CA LEU A 212 14.23 -8.61 6.14
C LEU A 212 13.12 -8.17 5.19
N PHE A 213 13.47 -7.40 4.16
CA PHE A 213 12.50 -6.86 3.20
C PHE A 213 12.29 -7.83 2.05
N LEU A 214 11.04 -7.99 1.64
CA LEU A 214 10.63 -8.91 0.59
C LEU A 214 10.62 -8.21 -0.77
N LEU A 215 11.25 -8.86 -1.75
CA LEU A 215 11.21 -8.50 -3.16
C LEU A 215 10.54 -9.64 -3.94
N LYS A 216 10.41 -9.48 -5.25
CA LYS A 216 9.93 -10.56 -6.11
C LYS A 216 10.97 -11.69 -6.14
N ASP A 217 10.58 -12.88 -5.67
CA ASP A 217 11.40 -14.11 -5.61
C ASP A 217 12.71 -14.00 -4.79
N GLN A 218 12.88 -12.90 -4.06
CA GLN A 218 14.10 -12.56 -3.31
C GLN A 218 13.75 -11.84 -2.01
N PHE A 219 14.72 -11.76 -1.10
CA PHE A 219 14.66 -10.88 0.05
C PHE A 219 16.00 -10.18 0.24
N GLY A 220 16.00 -9.05 0.94
CA GLY A 220 17.24 -8.40 1.36
C GLY A 220 17.24 -8.10 2.85
N LEU A 221 18.42 -7.79 3.37
CA LEU A 221 18.61 -7.41 4.76
C LEU A 221 19.02 -5.94 4.82
N SER A 222 18.28 -5.15 5.58
CA SER A 222 18.61 -3.76 5.87
C SER A 222 18.73 -3.53 7.37
N LEU A 223 19.64 -2.64 7.74
CA LEU A 223 19.83 -2.21 9.12
C LEU A 223 19.34 -0.79 9.28
N ASN A 224 18.82 -0.44 10.45
CA ASN A 224 18.65 0.96 10.79
C ASN A 224 20.02 1.66 10.76
N GLN A 225 20.08 2.86 10.19
CA GLN A 225 21.33 3.63 10.09
C GLN A 225 22.01 3.87 11.44
N SER A 226 21.20 4.00 12.50
CA SER A 226 21.65 4.29 13.87
C SER A 226 21.63 3.04 14.76
N ILE A 227 21.67 1.84 14.17
CA ILE A 227 21.84 0.58 14.92
C ILE A 227 23.16 0.63 15.72
N SER A 228 23.10 0.22 16.99
CA SER A 228 24.28 0.23 17.86
C SER A 228 25.35 -0.77 17.42
N ASP A 229 26.63 -0.43 17.67
CA ASP A 229 27.76 -1.30 17.31
C ASP A 229 27.69 -2.69 17.95
N PRO A 230 27.29 -2.85 19.24
CA PRO A 230 27.15 -4.18 19.83
C PRO A 230 26.11 -5.05 19.11
N VAL A 231 24.97 -4.48 18.73
CA VAL A 231 23.95 -5.23 17.98
C VAL A 231 24.45 -5.54 16.58
N ARG A 232 25.04 -4.56 15.88
CA ARG A 232 25.63 -4.79 14.55
C ARG A 232 26.64 -5.95 14.58
N ALA A 233 27.57 -5.93 15.53
CA ALA A 233 28.64 -6.92 15.64
C ALA A 233 28.16 -8.30 16.10
N ASN A 234 27.19 -8.39 17.03
CA ASN A 234 26.80 -9.68 17.60
C ASN A 234 25.58 -10.30 16.94
N VAL A 235 24.68 -9.48 16.39
CA VAL A 235 23.43 -9.95 15.79
C VAL A 235 23.54 -10.08 14.27
N THR A 236 24.27 -9.18 13.60
CA THR A 236 24.23 -9.07 12.13
C THR A 236 25.52 -9.44 11.42
N ASP A 237 26.64 -9.60 12.14
CA ASP A 237 27.95 -9.82 11.53
C ASP A 237 28.01 -11.07 10.65
N GLY A 238 28.54 -10.95 9.43
CA GLY A 238 28.58 -12.04 8.46
C GLY A 238 27.24 -12.43 7.82
N LEU A 239 26.12 -11.76 8.14
CA LEU A 239 24.89 -11.89 7.35
C LEU A 239 25.02 -11.10 6.04
N LEU A 240 24.59 -11.69 4.92
CA LEU A 240 24.63 -11.04 3.62
C LEU A 240 23.56 -9.95 3.52
N THR A 241 23.99 -8.74 3.17
CA THR A 241 23.09 -7.58 2.94
C THR A 241 22.62 -7.48 1.48
N THR A 242 23.31 -8.16 0.56
CA THR A 242 22.87 -8.27 -0.84
C THR A 242 21.59 -9.11 -0.93
N PRO A 243 20.70 -8.83 -1.91
CA PRO A 243 19.51 -9.64 -2.13
C PRO A 243 19.83 -11.13 -2.29
N GLN A 244 19.05 -11.97 -1.61
CA GLN A 244 19.18 -13.42 -1.57
C GLN A 244 17.89 -14.08 -2.08
N PRO A 245 17.98 -15.31 -2.62
CA PRO A 245 16.81 -16.10 -3.00
C PRO A 245 15.83 -16.32 -1.83
N LEU A 246 14.53 -16.30 -2.09
CA LEU A 246 13.50 -16.39 -1.04
C LEU A 246 13.49 -17.71 -0.26
N ASP A 247 13.98 -18.81 -0.85
CA ASP A 247 14.14 -20.10 -0.16
C ASP A 247 15.12 -20.05 1.02
N GLN A 248 16.00 -19.04 1.07
CA GLN A 248 16.93 -18.80 2.19
C GLN A 248 16.35 -17.89 3.28
N PHE A 249 15.14 -17.34 3.09
CA PHE A 249 14.52 -16.39 4.00
C PHE A 249 14.38 -16.98 5.41
N GLU A 250 13.78 -18.17 5.51
CA GLU A 250 13.49 -18.79 6.81
C GLU A 250 14.78 -19.14 7.56
N ALA A 251 15.78 -19.67 6.86
CA ALA A 251 17.08 -19.97 7.45
C ALA A 251 17.75 -18.70 8.01
N THR A 252 17.69 -17.60 7.25
CA THR A 252 18.26 -16.30 7.66
C THR A 252 17.49 -15.71 8.84
N ALA A 253 16.16 -15.75 8.82
CA ALA A 253 15.33 -15.24 9.90
C ALA A 253 15.50 -16.07 11.21
N THR A 254 15.65 -17.39 11.10
CA THR A 254 15.95 -18.26 12.24
C THR A 254 17.34 -17.98 12.81
N GLU A 255 18.34 -17.82 11.95
CA GLU A 255 19.69 -17.46 12.38
C GLU A 255 19.72 -16.10 13.09
N LEU A 256 19.00 -15.11 12.56
CA LEU A 256 18.85 -13.80 13.20
C LEU A 256 18.17 -13.92 14.57
N THR A 257 17.09 -14.70 14.67
CA THR A 257 16.39 -14.99 15.93
C THR A 257 17.32 -15.63 16.96
N ARG A 258 18.10 -16.64 16.54
CA ARG A 258 19.08 -17.33 17.39
C ARG A 258 20.11 -16.36 17.93
N ARG A 259 20.69 -15.51 17.07
CA ARG A 259 21.71 -14.53 17.46
C ARG A 259 21.18 -13.45 18.40
N ILE A 260 19.93 -12.99 18.22
CA ILE A 260 19.27 -12.08 19.17
C ILE A 260 19.18 -12.72 20.55
N ILE A 261 18.73 -13.98 20.61
CA ILE A 261 18.60 -14.72 21.87
C ILE A 261 19.97 -14.88 22.54
N GLU A 262 20.98 -15.31 21.78
CA GLU A 262 22.34 -15.47 22.27
C GLU A 262 22.95 -14.16 22.75
N TYR A 263 22.76 -13.07 22.01
CA TYR A 263 23.26 -11.75 22.39
C TYR A 263 22.67 -11.25 23.71
N GLU A 264 21.38 -11.50 23.97
CA GLU A 264 20.75 -11.02 25.20
C GLU A 264 20.99 -11.93 26.41
N LEU A 265 21.18 -13.24 26.20
CA LEU A 265 21.39 -14.24 27.25
C LEU A 265 22.85 -14.49 27.58
N LEU A 266 23.72 -14.55 26.58
CA LEU A 266 25.15 -14.78 26.76
C LEU A 266 25.81 -13.42 26.91
N SER A 267 26.70 -13.27 27.88
CA SER A 267 27.52 -12.05 28.04
C SER A 267 28.55 -11.95 26.90
N LEU A 268 28.08 -11.76 25.67
CA LEU A 268 28.92 -11.66 24.49
C LEU A 268 29.63 -10.29 24.50
N LYS A 269 30.91 -10.31 24.13
CA LYS A 269 31.81 -9.17 24.27
C LYS A 269 31.32 -7.98 23.44
N ALA A 270 31.41 -6.78 24.02
CA ALA A 270 31.43 -5.56 23.23
C ALA A 270 32.64 -5.62 22.26
N PRO A 271 32.49 -5.21 20.99
CA PRO A 271 33.64 -5.06 20.11
C PRO A 271 34.64 -4.10 20.74
N LYS A 272 35.94 -4.44 20.66
CA LYS A 272 37.04 -3.60 21.10
C LYS A 272 37.18 -2.37 20.21
#